data_AF-A0A5C5W8V7-F1
#
_entry.id   AF-A0A5C5W8V7-F1
#
_cell.length_a   1.000
_cell.length_b   1.000
_cell.length_c   1.000
_cell.angle_alpha   90.00
_cell.angle_beta   90.00
_cell.angle_gamma   90.00
#
_symmetry.space_group_name_H-M   'P 1'
#
loop_
_entity.id
_entity.type
_entity.pdbx_description
1 polymer ?
#
loop_
_entity_poly.entity_id
_entity_poly.type
_entity_poly.pdbx_seq_one_letter_code
_entity_poly.pdbx_strand_id
1 'polypeptide(L)'
;MVYVYINVLFIANFCSWGTTLLMGPGNWLILFFSALYAYLLPLDLQPRVSWTVVGVLAVLAILGEILESAAGAAGVTRLGGTRRGALYSIVGAFIGTFTGAMMGVPIPFIGSVVAAVFGGALGAFGGAYLGERERLHGDRFAIGKGAFWGRLLGTFGKLIVGAIMLALVTVDSIF
;
A
#
# COMPACT_ATOMS: atom_id res chain seq x y z
N MET A 1 5.76 -24.54 -22.01
CA MET A 1 6.83 -23.94 -21.19
C MET A 1 6.50 -22.51 -20.77
N VAL A 2 6.10 -21.61 -21.68
CA VAL A 2 5.73 -20.21 -21.35
C VAL A 2 4.66 -20.09 -20.26
N TYR A 3 3.59 -20.90 -20.34
CA TYR A 3 2.52 -20.91 -19.34
C TYR A 3 2.99 -21.22 -17.92
N VAL A 4 4.08 -21.98 -17.74
CA VAL A 4 4.64 -22.23 -16.40
C VAL A 4 5.21 -20.93 -15.83
N TYR A 5 5.97 -20.16 -16.62
CA TYR A 5 6.50 -18.87 -16.20
C TYR A 5 5.39 -17.86 -15.91
N ILE A 6 4.31 -17.83 -16.71
CA ILE A 6 3.15 -16.98 -16.48
C ILE A 6 2.49 -17.29 -15.12
N ASN A 7 2.29 -18.58 -14.81
CA ASN A 7 1.73 -18.99 -13.52
C ASN A 7 2.63 -18.57 -12.34
N VAL A 8 3.95 -18.73 -12.48
CA VAL A 8 4.92 -18.29 -11.47
C VAL A 8 4.85 -16.77 -11.27
N LEU A 9 4.79 -15.99 -12.35
CA LEU A 9 4.62 -14.53 -12.29
C LEU A 9 3.31 -14.15 -11.59
N PHE A 10 2.19 -14.79 -11.96
CA PHE A 10 0.89 -14.53 -11.35
C PHE A 10 0.91 -14.78 -9.85
N ILE A 11 1.45 -15.92 -9.41
CA ILE A 11 1.57 -16.25 -7.98
C ILE A 11 2.46 -15.23 -7.26
N ALA A 12 3.60 -14.86 -7.84
CA ALA A 12 4.50 -13.86 -7.26
C ALA A 12 3.83 -12.49 -7.12
N ASN A 13 3.10 -12.04 -8.15
CA ASN A 13 2.37 -10.78 -8.14
C ASN A 13 1.16 -10.81 -7.21
N PHE A 14 0.44 -11.93 -7.10
CA PHE A 14 -0.66 -12.10 -6.16
C PHE A 14 -0.18 -12.04 -4.71
N CYS A 15 0.92 -12.74 -4.39
CA CYS A 15 1.58 -12.64 -3.08
C CYS A 15 2.03 -11.20 -2.80
N SER A 16 2.64 -10.54 -3.80
CA SER A 16 3.07 -9.14 -3.72
C SER A 16 1.92 -8.19 -3.42
N TRP A 17 0.77 -8.37 -4.10
CA TRP A 17 -0.44 -7.61 -3.82
C TRP A 17 -0.89 -7.78 -2.36
N GLY A 18 -0.87 -9.03 -1.86
CA GLY A 18 -1.17 -9.33 -0.45
C GLY A 18 -0.25 -8.62 0.55
N THR A 19 1.03 -8.42 0.22
CA THR A 19 1.96 -7.68 1.11
C THR A 19 1.60 -6.22 1.30
N THR A 20 0.76 -5.62 0.44
CA THR A 20 0.26 -4.25 0.59
C THR A 20 -0.49 -4.07 1.93
N LEU A 21 -1.14 -5.13 2.42
CA LEU A 21 -1.80 -5.15 3.72
C LEU A 21 -0.83 -5.20 4.91
N LEU A 22 0.38 -5.71 4.67
CA LEU A 22 1.42 -5.97 5.66
C LEU A 22 2.54 -4.93 5.59
N MET A 23 2.25 -3.72 5.12
CA MET A 23 3.23 -2.62 5.01
C MET A 23 4.29 -2.83 3.91
N GLY A 24 4.24 -3.94 3.18
CA GLY A 24 5.15 -4.20 2.07
C GLY A 24 4.89 -3.24 0.92
N PRO A 25 5.92 -2.89 0.12
CA PRO A 25 5.76 -2.09 -1.08
C PRO A 25 5.13 -2.95 -2.19
N GLY A 26 3.94 -3.49 -1.96
CA GLY A 26 3.32 -4.56 -2.76
C GLY A 26 3.18 -4.19 -4.24
N ASN A 27 2.75 -2.96 -4.53
CA ASN A 27 2.68 -2.46 -5.91
C ASN A 27 4.08 -2.37 -6.55
N TRP A 28 5.12 -2.01 -5.79
CA TRP A 28 6.50 -2.01 -6.28
C TRP A 28 7.03 -3.43 -6.52
N LEU A 29 6.64 -4.39 -5.69
CA LEU A 29 6.98 -5.79 -5.90
C LEU A 29 6.31 -6.35 -7.17
N ILE A 30 5.05 -5.98 -7.42
CA ILE A 30 4.38 -6.31 -8.69
C ILE A 30 5.16 -5.74 -9.86
N LEU A 31 5.53 -4.45 -9.81
CA LEU A 31 6.35 -3.82 -10.85
C LEU A 31 7.69 -4.55 -11.04
N PHE A 32 8.39 -4.85 -9.94
CA PHE A 32 9.69 -5.51 -9.96
C PHE A 32 9.62 -6.88 -10.61
N PHE A 33 8.70 -7.76 -10.18
CA PHE A 33 8.57 -9.09 -10.75
C PHE A 33 8.11 -9.06 -12.21
N SER A 34 7.27 -8.09 -12.58
CA SER A 34 6.81 -7.92 -13.96
C SER A 34 7.95 -7.45 -14.87
N ALA A 35 8.77 -6.50 -14.43
CA ALA A 35 9.96 -6.05 -15.16
C ALA A 35 11.01 -7.17 -15.26
N LEU A 36 11.24 -7.90 -14.17
CA LEU A 36 12.15 -9.04 -14.14
C LEU A 36 11.72 -10.13 -15.10
N TYR A 37 10.41 -10.43 -15.15
CA TYR A 37 9.84 -11.37 -16.11
C TYR A 37 10.03 -10.91 -17.56
N ALA A 38 9.69 -9.66 -17.87
CA ALA A 38 9.84 -9.09 -19.21
C ALA A 38 11.30 -9.15 -19.70
N TYR A 39 12.25 -8.96 -18.79
CA TYR A 39 13.69 -9.00 -19.06
C TYR A 39 14.25 -10.43 -19.19
N LEU A 40 13.90 -11.34 -18.27
CA LEU A 40 14.50 -12.67 -18.18
C LEU A 40 13.88 -13.72 -19.11
N LEU A 41 12.64 -13.50 -19.56
CA LEU A 41 12.02 -14.46 -20.48
C LEU A 41 12.91 -14.60 -21.74
N PRO A 42 13.11 -15.81 -22.29
CA PRO A 42 13.85 -16.05 -23.55
C PRO A 42 13.12 -15.53 -24.80
N LEU A 43 13.80 -14.80 -25.70
CA LEU A 43 13.18 -13.99 -26.78
C LEU A 43 12.31 -14.78 -27.77
N ASP A 44 12.55 -16.08 -27.88
CA ASP A 44 11.80 -17.04 -28.70
C ASP A 44 10.46 -17.46 -28.09
N LEU A 45 10.24 -17.16 -26.81
CA LEU A 45 9.01 -17.48 -26.08
C LEU A 45 8.01 -16.33 -26.14
N GLN A 46 6.79 -16.67 -26.54
CA GLN A 46 5.60 -15.82 -26.58
C GLN A 46 4.42 -16.56 -25.93
N PRO A 47 3.43 -15.88 -25.35
CA PRO A 47 3.29 -14.42 -25.15
C PRO A 47 4.25 -13.84 -24.08
N ARG A 48 4.38 -12.50 -24.02
CA ARG A 48 5.33 -11.80 -23.13
C ARG A 48 4.72 -10.53 -22.57
N VAL A 49 5.14 -10.17 -21.35
CA VAL A 49 4.84 -8.86 -20.79
C VAL A 49 5.56 -7.76 -21.59
N SER A 50 4.79 -6.80 -22.08
CA SER A 50 5.25 -5.62 -22.79
C SER A 50 5.89 -4.59 -21.86
N TRP A 51 6.96 -3.95 -22.33
CA TRP A 51 7.56 -2.80 -21.64
C TRP A 51 6.59 -1.62 -21.49
N THR A 52 5.58 -1.51 -22.37
CA THR A 52 4.50 -0.53 -22.21
C THR A 52 3.71 -0.80 -20.93
N VAL A 53 3.35 -2.06 -20.66
CA VAL A 53 2.65 -2.44 -19.42
C VAL A 53 3.54 -2.21 -18.22
N VAL A 54 4.83 -2.58 -18.28
CA VAL A 54 5.79 -2.26 -17.20
C VAL A 54 5.83 -0.76 -16.89
N GLY A 55 5.82 0.10 -17.91
CA GLY A 55 5.73 1.56 -17.74
C GLY A 55 4.43 2.01 -17.06
N VAL A 56 3.29 1.44 -17.46
CA VAL A 56 1.98 1.71 -16.83
C VAL A 56 1.98 1.26 -15.37
N LEU A 57 2.53 0.09 -15.07
CA LEU A 57 2.66 -0.43 -13.70
C LEU A 57 3.49 0.51 -12.83
N ALA A 58 4.55 1.12 -13.36
CA ALA A 58 5.36 2.08 -12.60
C ALA A 58 4.57 3.33 -12.22
N VAL A 59 3.78 3.88 -13.15
CA VAL A 59 2.91 5.03 -12.88
C VAL A 59 1.86 4.66 -11.84
N LEU A 60 1.21 3.50 -11.98
CA LEU A 60 0.22 3.04 -11.01
C LEU A 60 0.82 2.79 -9.62
N ALA A 61 2.03 2.22 -9.52
CA ALA A 61 2.71 2.02 -8.25
C ALA A 61 2.93 3.34 -7.50
N ILE A 62 3.40 4.37 -8.22
CA ILE A 62 3.59 5.72 -7.68
C ILE A 62 2.25 6.32 -7.22
N LEU A 63 1.22 6.22 -8.07
CA LEU A 63 -0.12 6.73 -7.73
C LEU A 63 -0.71 6.06 -6.48
N GLY A 64 -0.52 4.75 -6.32
CA GLY A 64 -0.97 4.02 -5.12
C GLY A 64 -0.29 4.52 -3.85
N GLU A 65 1.02 4.80 -3.89
CA GLU A 65 1.78 5.32 -2.74
C GLU A 65 1.35 6.75 -2.37
N ILE A 66 1.14 7.58 -3.39
CA ILE A 66 0.65 8.95 -3.22
C ILE A 66 -0.76 8.94 -2.64
N LEU A 67 -1.68 8.11 -3.17
CA LEU A 67 -3.05 8.01 -2.68
C LEU A 67 -3.10 7.67 -1.19
N GLU A 68 -2.30 6.69 -0.76
CA GLU A 68 -2.27 6.25 0.62
C GLU A 68 -1.73 7.34 1.56
N SER A 69 -0.62 7.97 1.18
CA SER A 69 0.02 9.03 1.97
C SER A 69 -0.83 10.30 2.01
N ALA A 70 -1.42 10.67 0.86
CA ALA A 70 -2.26 11.85 0.72
C ALA A 70 -3.59 11.68 1.44
N ALA A 71 -4.21 10.49 1.44
CA ALA A 71 -5.48 10.28 2.14
C ALA A 71 -5.32 10.46 3.66
N GLY A 72 -4.24 9.95 4.26
CA GLY A 72 -3.92 10.17 5.67
C GLY A 72 -3.70 11.65 6.00
N ALA A 73 -2.85 12.33 5.21
CA ALA A 73 -2.58 13.75 5.38
C ALA A 73 -3.81 14.64 5.12
N ALA A 74 -4.63 14.31 4.13
CA ALA A 74 -5.88 15.01 3.81
C ALA A 74 -6.91 14.84 4.93
N GLY A 75 -6.95 13.69 5.59
CA GLY A 75 -7.77 13.47 6.78
C GLY A 75 -7.44 14.46 7.91
N VAL A 76 -6.15 14.80 8.06
CA VAL A 76 -5.69 15.82 9.02
C VAL A 76 -6.08 17.23 8.57
N THR A 77 -5.73 17.61 7.33
CA THR A 77 -5.90 18.99 6.86
C THR A 77 -7.36 19.37 6.65
N ARG A 78 -8.24 18.43 6.26
CA ARG A 78 -9.69 18.67 6.12
C ARG A 78 -10.35 19.09 7.43
N LEU A 79 -9.81 18.64 8.56
CA LEU A 79 -10.27 19.01 9.89
C LEU A 79 -9.49 20.20 10.47
N GLY A 80 -8.80 20.96 9.61
CA GLY A 80 -8.02 22.14 9.97
C GLY A 80 -6.69 21.82 10.63
N GLY A 81 -6.23 20.56 10.62
CA GLY A 81 -4.94 20.14 11.18
C GLY A 81 -3.74 20.82 10.52
N THR A 82 -2.65 20.95 11.27
CA THR A 82 -1.40 21.57 10.81
C THR A 82 -0.59 20.65 9.92
N ARG A 83 0.39 21.23 9.21
CA ARG A 83 1.39 20.44 8.46
C ARG A 83 2.20 19.50 9.37
N ARG A 84 2.44 19.89 10.62
CA ARG A 84 3.12 19.06 11.61
C ARG A 84 2.26 17.84 11.98
N GLY A 85 0.97 18.04 12.23
CA GLY A 85 0.00 16.96 12.44
C GLY A 85 -0.05 15.98 11.27
N ALA A 86 -0.04 16.49 10.03
CA ALA A 86 -0.04 15.64 8.83
C ALA A 86 1.25 14.81 8.73
N LEU A 87 2.42 15.43 8.92
CA LEU A 87 3.70 14.71 8.90
C LEU A 87 3.77 13.64 10.01
N TYR A 88 3.37 13.99 11.22
CA TYR A 88 3.38 13.04 12.34
C TYR A 88 2.39 11.91 12.12
N SER A 89 1.26 12.13 11.44
CA SER A 89 0.34 11.06 11.06
C SER A 89 0.99 10.04 10.13
N ILE A 90 1.81 10.49 9.17
CA ILE A 90 2.52 9.59 8.24
C ILE A 90 3.56 8.75 9.00
N VAL A 91 4.37 9.40 9.84
CA VAL A 91 5.39 8.72 10.67
C VAL A 91 4.73 7.76 11.65
N GLY A 92 3.66 8.20 12.31
CA GLY A 92 2.87 7.40 13.22
C GLY A 92 2.27 6.19 12.53
N ALA A 93 1.74 6.34 11.30
CA ALA A 93 1.20 5.22 10.53
C ALA A 93 2.27 4.17 10.21
N PHE A 94 3.48 4.60 9.89
CA PHE A 94 4.60 3.70 9.63
C PHE A 94 4.96 2.90 10.89
N ILE A 95 5.18 3.57 12.02
CA ILE A 95 5.50 2.94 13.31
C ILE A 95 4.35 2.02 13.79
N GLY A 96 3.12 2.50 13.66
CA GLY A 96 1.91 1.79 14.06
C GLY A 96 1.72 0.50 13.26
N THR A 97 1.99 0.52 11.96
CA THR A 97 1.86 -0.68 11.14
C THR A 97 2.88 -1.74 11.56
N PHE A 98 4.14 -1.36 11.82
CA PHE A 98 5.17 -2.30 12.33
C PHE A 98 4.79 -2.90 13.68
N THR A 99 4.47 -2.04 14.64
CA THR A 99 4.14 -2.47 16.00
C THR A 99 2.88 -3.35 16.02
N GLY A 100 1.87 -2.99 15.23
CA GLY A 100 0.68 -3.79 15.01
C GLY A 100 0.98 -5.16 14.40
N ALA A 101 1.78 -5.22 13.33
CA ALA A 101 2.16 -6.48 12.68
C ALA A 101 2.86 -7.45 13.66
N MET A 102 3.71 -6.92 14.55
CA MET A 102 4.41 -7.72 15.57
C MET A 102 3.46 -8.22 16.69
N MET A 103 2.44 -7.44 17.05
CA MET A 103 1.48 -7.80 18.10
C MET A 103 0.42 -8.83 17.65
N GLY A 104 0.19 -9.01 16.35
CA GLY A 104 -0.81 -9.93 15.79
C GLY A 104 -0.52 -11.43 15.97
N VAL A 105 0.55 -11.79 16.67
CA VAL A 105 1.02 -13.18 16.86
C VAL A 105 0.36 -13.75 18.12
N PRO A 106 -0.84 -14.34 17.99
CA PRO A 106 -0.87 -15.80 17.89
C PRO A 106 -1.61 -16.38 16.68
N ILE A 107 -2.29 -15.58 15.84
CA ILE A 107 -3.00 -16.05 14.64
C ILE A 107 -2.18 -15.68 13.39
N PRO A 108 -1.45 -16.63 12.79
CA PRO A 108 -0.61 -16.36 11.63
C PRO A 108 -1.44 -15.81 10.45
N PHE A 109 -0.85 -14.90 9.69
CA PHE A 109 -1.39 -14.27 8.49
C PHE A 109 -2.57 -13.32 8.71
N ILE A 110 -3.74 -13.80 9.20
CA ILE A 110 -4.92 -12.94 9.33
C ILE A 110 -4.77 -11.98 10.51
N GLY A 111 -4.30 -12.46 11.66
CA GLY A 111 -4.10 -11.65 12.85
C GLY A 111 -3.08 -10.54 12.63
N SER A 112 -1.95 -10.87 12.01
CA SER A 112 -0.88 -9.91 11.68
C SER A 112 -1.29 -8.90 10.60
N VAL A 113 -2.08 -9.30 9.58
CA VAL A 113 -2.64 -8.37 8.59
C VAL A 113 -3.57 -7.36 9.25
N VAL A 114 -4.55 -7.84 10.01
CA VAL A 114 -5.54 -6.96 10.66
C VAL A 114 -4.82 -6.03 11.64
N ALA A 115 -3.91 -6.58 12.45
CA ALA A 115 -3.15 -5.79 13.42
C ALA A 115 -2.22 -4.78 12.74
N ALA A 116 -1.63 -5.07 11.58
CA ALA A 116 -0.84 -4.12 10.80
C ALA A 116 -1.70 -2.96 10.29
N VAL A 117 -2.82 -3.26 9.63
CA VAL A 117 -3.72 -2.24 9.07
C VAL A 117 -4.28 -1.32 10.17
N PHE A 118 -4.80 -1.91 11.25
CA PHE A 118 -5.30 -1.13 12.39
C PHE A 118 -4.18 -0.43 13.14
N GLY A 119 -3.03 -1.08 13.32
CA GLY A 119 -1.84 -0.48 13.91
C GLY A 119 -1.42 0.78 13.15
N GLY A 120 -1.40 0.72 11.81
CA GLY A 120 -1.12 1.88 10.98
C GLY A 120 -2.16 2.99 11.11
N ALA A 121 -3.44 2.66 11.15
CA ALA A 121 -4.50 3.65 11.34
C ALA A 121 -4.44 4.30 12.75
N LEU A 122 -4.21 3.52 13.81
CA LEU A 122 -4.02 3.99 15.18
C LEU A 122 -2.74 4.80 15.35
N GLY A 123 -1.67 4.40 14.66
CA GLY A 123 -0.43 5.15 14.58
C GLY A 123 -0.64 6.50 13.89
N ALA A 124 -1.40 6.54 12.79
CA ALA A 124 -1.77 7.78 12.11
C ALA A 124 -2.57 8.72 13.02
N PHE A 125 -3.56 8.15 13.73
CA PHE A 125 -4.34 8.85 14.76
C PHE A 125 -3.43 9.46 15.83
N GLY A 126 -2.57 8.64 16.44
CA GLY A 126 -1.68 9.06 17.52
C GLY A 126 -0.68 10.12 17.07
N GLY A 127 -0.10 9.93 15.88
CA GLY A 127 0.80 10.89 15.26
C GLY A 127 0.13 12.24 15.03
N ALA A 128 -1.05 12.26 14.40
CA ALA A 128 -1.83 13.48 14.22
C ALA A 128 -2.20 14.14 15.56
N TYR A 129 -2.69 13.35 16.52
CA TYR A 129 -3.07 13.83 17.85
C TYR A 129 -1.89 14.47 18.60
N LEU A 130 -0.68 13.91 18.49
CA LEU A 130 0.53 14.46 19.09
C LEU A 130 1.07 15.70 18.35
N GLY A 131 0.90 15.75 17.03
CA GLY A 131 1.32 16.89 16.21
C GLY A 131 0.50 18.15 16.46
N GLU A 132 -0.72 18.00 16.98
CA GLU A 132 -1.66 19.09 17.30
C GLU A 132 -1.64 19.50 18.79
N ARG A 133 -0.52 19.30 19.49
CA ARG A 133 -0.40 19.49 20.97
C ARG A 133 -0.84 20.86 21.51
N GLU A 134 -0.85 21.90 20.68
CA GLU A 134 -1.23 23.27 21.03
C GLU A 134 -2.75 23.49 21.04
N ARG A 135 -3.53 22.53 20.53
CA ARG A 135 -5.00 22.61 20.45
C ARG A 135 -5.71 21.94 21.62
N LEU A 136 -6.99 22.27 21.77
CA LEU A 136 -7.88 21.62 22.74
C LEU A 136 -8.03 20.12 22.41
N HIS A 137 -8.24 19.32 23.45
CA HIS A 137 -8.33 17.87 23.33
C HIS A 137 -9.38 17.41 22.30
N GLY A 138 -10.55 18.06 22.27
CA GLY A 138 -11.62 17.74 21.31
C GLY A 138 -11.18 17.90 19.85
N ASP A 139 -10.51 19.01 19.53
CA ASP A 139 -10.03 19.29 18.17
C ASP A 139 -8.94 18.30 17.76
N ARG A 140 -7.99 18.02 18.66
CA ARG A 140 -6.92 17.03 18.44
C ARG A 140 -7.49 15.65 18.16
N PHE A 141 -8.50 15.25 18.91
CA PHE A 141 -9.17 13.96 18.76
C PHE A 141 -9.93 13.88 17.43
N ALA A 142 -10.62 14.94 17.03
CA ALA A 142 -11.29 15.03 15.73
C ALA A 142 -10.28 14.88 14.58
N ILE A 143 -9.17 15.65 14.61
CA ILE A 143 -8.11 15.60 13.61
C ILE A 143 -7.46 14.21 13.54
N GLY A 144 -7.19 13.60 14.70
CA GLY A 144 -6.69 12.23 14.78
C GLY A 144 -7.63 11.23 14.10
N LYS A 145 -8.94 11.33 14.33
CA LYS A 145 -9.94 10.48 13.65
C LYS A 145 -9.93 10.68 12.14
N GLY A 146 -9.74 11.91 11.68
CA GLY A 146 -9.54 12.21 10.26
C GLY A 146 -8.34 11.46 9.69
N ALA A 147 -7.20 11.49 10.38
CA ALA A 147 -6.00 10.75 9.98
C ALA A 147 -6.21 9.22 9.96
N PHE A 148 -6.92 8.68 10.96
CA PHE A 148 -7.25 7.25 11.06
C PHE A 148 -8.04 6.78 9.83
N TRP A 149 -9.18 7.43 9.55
CA TRP A 149 -10.03 7.07 8.43
C TRP A 149 -9.37 7.38 7.09
N GLY A 150 -8.62 8.48 7.00
CA GLY A 150 -7.79 8.80 5.85
C GLY A 150 -6.79 7.70 5.53
N ARG A 151 -6.09 7.16 6.54
CA ARG A 151 -5.14 6.06 6.37
C ARG A 151 -5.83 4.79 5.88
N LEU A 152 -6.95 4.39 6.50
CA LEU A 152 -7.70 3.20 6.08
C LEU A 152 -8.18 3.32 4.63
N LEU A 153 -8.85 4.42 4.28
CA LEU A 153 -9.34 4.66 2.93
C LEU A 153 -8.19 4.74 1.90
N GLY A 154 -7.06 5.31 2.29
CA GLY A 154 -5.84 5.32 1.50
C GLY A 154 -5.30 3.92 1.20
N THR A 155 -5.23 3.05 2.22
CA THR A 155 -4.80 1.66 2.06
C THR A 155 -5.78 0.88 1.17
N PHE A 156 -7.09 1.08 1.32
CA PHE A 156 -8.08 0.50 0.40
C PHE A 156 -7.88 0.98 -1.05
N GLY A 157 -7.64 2.27 -1.27
CA GLY A 157 -7.34 2.81 -2.59
C GLY A 157 -6.09 2.18 -3.20
N LYS A 158 -5.03 2.04 -2.41
CA LYS A 158 -3.77 1.39 -2.82
C LYS A 158 -3.97 -0.09 -3.22
N LEU A 159 -4.83 -0.82 -2.50
CA LEU A 159 -5.20 -2.20 -2.84
C LEU A 159 -5.94 -2.29 -4.18
N ILE A 160 -6.86 -1.37 -4.45
CA ILE A 160 -7.56 -1.31 -5.74
C ILE A 160 -6.56 -1.07 -6.88
N VAL A 161 -5.64 -0.12 -6.69
CA VAL A 161 -4.56 0.13 -7.67
C VAL A 161 -3.72 -1.13 -7.89
N GLY A 162 -3.33 -1.82 -6.82
CA GLY A 162 -2.59 -3.09 -6.93
C GLY A 162 -3.37 -4.20 -7.63
N ALA A 163 -4.69 -4.26 -7.45
CA ALA A 163 -5.55 -5.22 -8.15
C ALA A 163 -5.64 -4.90 -9.66
N ILE A 164 -5.71 -3.61 -10.02
CA ILE A 164 -5.65 -3.17 -11.43
C ILE A 164 -4.30 -3.55 -12.04
N MET A 165 -3.19 -3.30 -11.32
CA MET A 165 -1.85 -3.69 -11.76
C MET A 165 -1.76 -5.20 -12.01
N LEU A 166 -2.25 -6.01 -11.06
CA LEU A 166 -2.29 -7.47 -11.20
C LEU A 166 -3.10 -7.91 -12.42
N ALA A 167 -4.27 -7.32 -12.65
CA ALA A 167 -5.10 -7.62 -13.81
C ALA A 167 -4.40 -7.27 -15.13
N LEU A 168 -3.82 -6.07 -15.22
CA LEU A 168 -3.13 -5.60 -16.43
C LEU A 168 -1.97 -6.52 -16.81
N VAL A 169 -1.07 -6.84 -15.86
CA VAL A 169 0.06 -7.71 -16.15
C VAL A 169 -0.37 -9.14 -16.45
N THR A 170 -1.42 -9.64 -15.79
CA THR A 170 -1.92 -11.00 -16.05
C THR A 170 -2.46 -11.10 -17.47
N VAL A 171 -3.28 -10.13 -17.91
CA VAL A 171 -3.82 -10.09 -19.27
C VAL A 171 -2.70 -9.99 -20.30
N ASP A 172 -1.78 -9.04 -20.13
CA ASP A 172 -0.65 -8.81 -21.05
C ASP A 172 0.36 -9.98 -21.06
N SER A 173 0.44 -10.76 -19.99
CA SER A 173 1.28 -11.97 -19.99
C SER A 173 0.69 -13.13 -20.78
N ILE A 174 -0.61 -13.11 -21.11
CA ILE A 174 -1.33 -14.22 -21.76
C ILE A 174 -1.63 -13.92 -23.24
N PHE A 175 -1.67 -12.65 -23.65
CA PHE A 175 -1.96 -12.21 -25.01
C PHE A 175 -0.77 -11.50 -25.63
#